data_AF-A0A9D0W9X9-F1
#
_entry.id   AF-A0A9D0W9X9-F1
#
_cell.length_a   1.000
_cell.length_b   1.000
_cell.length_c   1.000
_cell.angle_alpha   90.00
_cell.angle_beta   90.00
_cell.angle_gamma   90.00
#
_symmetry.space_group_name_H-M   'P 1'
#
loop_
_entity.id
_entity.type
_entity.pdbx_description
1 polymer ?
#
loop_
_entity_poly.entity_id
_entity_poly.type
_entity_poly.pdbx_seq_one_letter_code
_entity_poly.pdbx_strand_id
1 'polypeptide(L)' 'MQDEFKSLRDKLHAEFAQVDWKEIERFFARGLLVNVGKELDLLEVAEAMANDDKESVQSWIDSGEVARMT' A
#
# COMPACT_ATOMS: atom_id res chain seq x y z
N MET A 1 -25.49 2.65 14.46
CA MET A 1 -24.12 3.16 14.35
C MET A 1 -23.48 2.43 13.18
N GLN A 2 -23.84 2.82 11.96
CA GLN A 2 -23.38 2.14 10.74
C GLN A 2 -23.19 3.21 9.68
N ASP A 3 -21.93 3.62 9.55
CA ASP A 3 -21.28 4.23 8.39
C ASP A 3 -19.93 4.73 8.91
N GLU A 4 -19.06 3.79 9.31
CA GLU A 4 -17.74 4.19 9.84
C GLU A 4 -16.81 4.63 8.71
N PHE A 5 -17.04 4.17 7.47
CA PHE A 5 -16.29 4.61 6.29
C PHE A 5 -17.22 4.72 5.07
N LYS A 6 -17.30 5.90 4.48
CA LYS A 6 -18.19 6.21 3.35
C LYS A 6 -17.64 5.74 2.00
N SER A 7 -16.34 5.41 1.95
CA SER A 7 -15.64 4.83 0.81
C SER A 7 -14.46 3.96 1.27
N LEU A 8 -13.97 3.07 0.40
CA LEU A 8 -12.75 2.30 0.63
C LEU A 8 -11.54 3.22 0.86
N ARG A 9 -11.48 4.32 0.11
CA ARG A 9 -10.45 5.34 0.25
C ARG A 9 -10.45 6.00 1.63
N ASP A 10 -11.62 6.33 2.17
CA ASP A 10 -11.72 6.91 3.53
C ASP A 10 -11.23 5.94 4.59
N LYS A 11 -11.51 4.63 4.42
CA LYS A 11 -11.01 3.59 5.32
C LYS A 11 -9.50 3.48 5.26
N LEU A 12 -8.93 3.37 4.06
CA LEU A 12 -7.49 3.28 3.88
C LEU A 12 -6.78 4.53 4.41
N HIS A 13 -7.33 5.72 4.19
CA HIS A 13 -6.83 6.97 4.77
C HIS A 13 -6.81 6.93 6.30
N ALA A 14 -7.86 6.41 6.94
CA ALA A 14 -7.94 6.32 8.40
C ALA A 14 -6.99 5.27 8.99
N GLU A 15 -6.67 4.22 8.23
CA GLU A 15 -5.70 3.18 8.61
C GLU A 15 -4.25 3.59 8.26
N PHE A 16 -4.06 4.64 7.46
CA PHE A 16 -2.76 5.13 7.04
C PHE A 16 -2.08 5.92 8.16
N ALA A 17 -0.99 5.39 8.70
CA ALA A 17 -0.20 6.03 9.75
C ALA A 17 1.29 5.85 9.53
N GLN A 18 2.09 6.78 10.06
CA GLN A 18 3.51 6.56 10.23
C GLN A 18 3.73 5.50 11.32
N VAL A 19 4.64 4.58 11.07
CA VAL A 19 4.96 3.47 11.97
C VAL A 19 6.48 3.38 12.14
N ASP A 20 6.95 2.99 13.33
CA ASP A 20 8.36 2.74 13.53
C ASP A 20 8.78 1.48 12.77
N TRP A 21 9.97 1.51 12.17
CA TRP A 21 10.55 0.36 11.48
C TRP A 21 10.57 -0.90 12.36
N LYS A 22 10.86 -0.76 13.66
CA LYS A 22 10.91 -1.88 14.62
C LYS A 22 9.58 -2.63 14.71
N GLU A 23 8.47 -1.96 14.47
CA GLU A 23 7.15 -2.59 14.52
C GLU A 23 6.87 -3.44 13.27
N ILE A 24 7.53 -3.11 12.15
CA ILE A 24 7.30 -3.73 10.85
C ILE A 24 8.44 -4.61 10.34
N GLU A 25 9.62 -4.62 10.99
CA GLU A 25 10.78 -5.41 10.58
C GLU A 25 10.48 -6.92 10.47
N ARG A 26 9.55 -7.44 11.29
CA ARG A 26 9.10 -8.84 11.20
C ARG A 26 8.39 -9.16 9.88
N PHE A 27 7.71 -8.19 9.28
CA PHE A 27 7.06 -8.36 7.98
C PHE A 27 8.11 -8.31 6.86
N PHE A 28 9.13 -7.47 7.02
CA PHE A 28 10.29 -7.46 6.13
C PHE A 28 10.98 -8.82 6.09
N ALA A 29 11.31 -9.40 7.26
CA ALA A 29 11.94 -10.72 7.35
C ALA A 29 11.12 -11.84 6.70
N ARG A 30 9.81 -11.64 6.52
CA ARG A 30 8.89 -12.57 5.87
C ARG A 30 8.65 -12.26 4.38
N GLY A 31 9.29 -11.23 3.82
CA GLY A 31 9.09 -10.78 2.44
C GLY A 31 7.69 -10.23 2.16
N LEU A 32 7.03 -9.67 3.18
CA LEU A 32 5.66 -9.16 3.10
C LEU A 32 5.58 -7.66 2.83
N LEU A 33 6.71 -6.95 2.86
CA LEU A 33 6.74 -5.52 2.57
C LEU A 33 6.94 -5.24 1.08
N VAL A 34 6.25 -4.22 0.61
CA VAL A 34 6.40 -3.62 -0.71
C VAL A 34 6.93 -2.21 -0.52
N ASN A 35 7.93 -1.85 -1.33
CA ASN A 35 8.43 -0.50 -1.46
C ASN A 35 7.67 0.21 -2.58
N VAL A 36 7.35 1.48 -2.36
CA VAL A 36 6.67 2.34 -3.32
C VAL A 36 7.57 3.55 -3.59
N GLY A 37 7.74 3.86 -4.87
CA GLY A 37 8.55 4.97 -5.36
C GLY A 37 8.04 6.30 -4.82
N LYS A 38 8.96 7.25 -4.61
CA LYS A 38 8.63 8.54 -4.00
C LYS A 38 7.66 9.40 -4.80
N GLU A 39 7.56 9.15 -6.11
CA GLU A 39 6.67 9.87 -7.02
C GLU A 39 5.24 9.32 -7.01
N LEU A 40 5.00 8.16 -6.38
CA LEU A 40 3.67 7.56 -6.23
C LEU A 40 3.04 7.87 -4.87
N ASP A 41 1.72 8.07 -4.86
CA ASP A 41 0.95 8.16 -3.62
C ASP A 41 0.75 6.75 -3.04
N LEU A 42 1.19 6.54 -1.79
CA LEU A 42 1.02 5.29 -1.08
C LEU A 42 -0.46 4.88 -0.96
N LEU A 43 -1.37 5.85 -0.86
CA LEU A 43 -2.78 5.56 -0.78
C LEU A 43 -3.37 5.12 -2.13
N GLU A 44 -2.92 5.74 -3.22
CA GLU A 44 -3.33 5.33 -4.57
C GLU A 44 -2.91 3.88 -4.83
N VAL A 45 -1.67 3.53 -4.48
CA VAL A 45 -1.17 2.15 -4.60
C VAL A 45 -2.00 1.21 -3.71
N ALA A 46 -2.28 1.59 -2.46
CA ALA A 46 -3.10 0.78 -1.56
C ALA A 46 -4.53 0.56 -2.08
N GLU A 47 -5.15 1.59 -2.65
CA GLU A 47 -6.49 1.53 -3.23
C GLU A 47 -6.52 0.63 -4.47
N ALA A 48 -5.56 0.78 -5.38
CA ALA A 48 -5.42 -0.06 -6.57
C ALA A 48 -5.19 -1.54 -6.19
N MET A 49 -4.34 -1.81 -5.19
CA MET A 49 -4.13 -3.16 -4.66
C MET A 49 -5.40 -3.74 -4.02
N ALA A 50 -6.12 -2.95 -3.23
CA ALA A 50 -7.35 -3.39 -2.57
C ALA A 50 -8.49 -3.68 -3.56
N ASN A 51 -8.50 -3.00 -4.70
CA ASN A 51 -9.49 -3.19 -5.77
C ASN A 51 -9.09 -4.26 -6.81
N ASP A 52 -7.95 -4.94 -6.65
CA ASP A 52 -7.39 -5.88 -7.64
C ASP A 52 -7.20 -5.22 -9.03
N ASP A 53 -6.84 -3.93 -9.06
CA ASP A 53 -6.51 -3.21 -10.30
C ASP A 53 -5.13 -3.66 -10.81
N LYS A 54 -5.13 -4.80 -11.50
CA LYS A 54 -3.92 -5.43 -12.04
C LYS A 54 -3.23 -4.58 -13.08
N GLU A 55 -3.96 -3.76 -13.84
CA GLU A 55 -3.36 -2.98 -14.92
C GLU A 55 -2.44 -1.90 -14.35
N SER A 56 -2.97 -1.12 -13.40
CA SER A 56 -2.20 -0.08 -12.70
C SER A 56 -1.05 -0.69 -11.89
N VAL A 57 -1.34 -1.73 -11.10
CA VAL A 57 -0.32 -2.37 -10.25
C VAL A 57 0.79 -3.02 -11.07
N GLN A 58 0.47 -3.70 -12.18
CA GLN A 58 1.49 -4.30 -13.04
C GLN A 58 2.34 -3.23 -13.72
N SER A 59 1.74 -2.12 -14.17
CA SER A 59 2.48 -0.99 -14.75
C SER A 59 3.55 -0.45 -13.79
N TRP A 60 3.21 -0.24 -12.51
CA TRP A 60 4.17 0.23 -11.52
C TRP A 60 5.23 -0.80 -11.14
N ILE A 61 4.89 -2.10 -11.21
CA ILE A 61 5.87 -3.17 -11.02
C ILE A 61 6.88 -3.17 -12.18
N ASP A 62 6.39 -3.05 -13.40
CA ASP A 62 7.22 -3.05 -14.61
C ASP A 62 8.10 -1.79 -14.70
N SER A 63 7.61 -0.64 -14.20
CA SER A 63 8.40 0.60 -14.09
C SER A 63 9.40 0.59 -12.93
N GLY A 64 9.29 -0.37 -12.00
CA GLY A 64 10.11 -0.46 -10.79
C GLY A 64 9.69 0.52 -9.69
N GLU A 65 8.57 1.21 -9.85
CA GLU A 65 8.02 2.11 -8.84
C GLU A 65 7.35 1.35 -7.70
N VAL A 66 6.82 0.16 -7.94
CA VAL A 66 6.35 -0.73 -6.87
C VAL A 66 7.15 -2.02 -6.93
N ALA A 67 7.87 -2.34 -5.86
CA ALA A 67 8.69 -3.53 -5.81
C ALA A 67 8.59 -4.22 -4.46
N ARG A 68 8.65 -5.55 -4.45
CA ARG A 68 8.79 -6.29 -3.19
C ARG A 68 10.12 -5.90 -2.54
N MET A 69 10.09 -5.63 -1.24
CA MET A 69 11.30 -5.32 -0.50
C MET A 69 12.05 -6.62 -0.19
N THR A 70 13.33 -6.67 -0.56
CA THR A 70 14.23 -7.83 -0.40
C THR A 70 15.46 -7.47 0.42
#